data_AF-A0A7Z1N8S4-F1
#
_entry.id   AF-A0A7Z1N8S4-F1
#
_cell.length_a   1.000
_cell.length_b   1.000
_cell.length_c   1.000
_cell.angle_alpha   90.00
_cell.angle_beta   90.00
_cell.angle_gamma   90.00
#
_symmetry.space_group_name_H-M   'P 1'
#
loop_
_entity.id
_entity.type
_entity.pdbx_description
1 polymer ?
#
loop_
_entity_poly.entity_id
_entity_poly.type
_entity_poly.pdbx_seq_one_letter_code
_entity_poly.pdbx_strand_id
1 'polypeptide(L)'
;GIGLPGGMALVFSLISGAGWAFGQIITFKAFELVGSSRAMPITTAFQLLGASLWGVFALGNWPGITNKIIGFLALLVILIGARMTVWTETKQQEYSKNLRSAVLLLLVGEIGYWIYSAAPQATDIGGFKAFLPQAIGMVIVAVIYA
;
A
#
# COMPACT_ATOMS: atom_id res chain seq x y z
N GLY A 1 16.77 26.47 -9.47
CA GLY A 1 15.98 25.36 -10.03
C GLY A 1 16.13 24.15 -9.13
N ILE A 2 15.05 23.41 -8.88
CA ILE A 2 15.10 22.20 -8.04
C ILE A 2 15.79 21.13 -8.88
N GLY A 3 17.07 20.85 -8.60
CA GLY A 3 17.82 19.84 -9.34
C GLY A 3 17.24 18.45 -9.12
N LEU A 4 17.07 17.69 -10.20
CA LEU A 4 16.69 16.28 -10.14
C LEU A 4 17.71 15.49 -9.30
N PRO A 5 17.25 14.54 -8.46
CA PRO A 5 18.18 13.65 -7.78
C PRO A 5 18.96 12.85 -8.84
N GLY A 6 20.29 12.78 -8.70
CA GLY A 6 21.16 12.01 -9.61
C GLY A 6 21.54 10.65 -9.03
N GLY A 7 21.97 9.72 -9.90
CA GLY A 7 22.51 8.42 -9.48
C GLY A 7 21.46 7.48 -8.87
N MET A 8 21.85 6.76 -7.81
CA MET A 8 21.01 5.75 -7.14
C MET A 8 19.69 6.34 -6.62
N ALA A 9 19.69 7.61 -6.24
CA ALA A 9 18.53 8.33 -5.76
C ALA A 9 17.38 8.39 -6.79
N LEU A 10 17.74 8.58 -8.07
CA LEU A 10 16.78 8.57 -9.18
C LEU A 10 16.20 7.17 -9.37
N VAL A 11 17.05 6.14 -9.34
CA VAL A 11 16.65 4.74 -9.53
C VAL A 11 15.69 4.28 -8.42
N PHE A 12 16.00 4.54 -7.16
CA PHE A 12 15.13 4.19 -6.04
C PHE A 12 13.80 4.94 -6.08
N SER A 13 13.79 6.19 -6.52
CA SER A 13 12.55 6.96 -6.69
C SER A 13 11.69 6.41 -7.83
N LEU A 14 12.30 5.98 -8.95
CA LEU A 14 11.58 5.28 -10.03
C LEU A 14 11.01 3.94 -9.55
N ILE A 15 11.78 3.15 -8.81
CA ILE A 15 11.34 1.87 -8.24
C ILE A 15 10.19 2.09 -7.24
N SER A 16 10.26 3.14 -6.43
CA SER A 16 9.17 3.52 -5.54
C SER A 16 7.87 3.81 -6.30
N GLY A 17 7.95 4.62 -7.38
CA GLY A 17 6.81 4.88 -8.26
C GLY A 17 6.27 3.64 -8.95
N ALA A 18 7.17 2.76 -9.40
CA ALA A 18 6.80 1.49 -10.02
C ALA A 18 6.09 0.54 -9.05
N GLY A 19 6.60 0.43 -7.82
CA GLY A 19 5.99 -0.36 -6.74
C GLY A 19 4.59 0.15 -6.40
N TRP A 20 4.41 1.47 -6.34
CA TRP A 20 3.09 2.06 -6.13
C TRP A 20 2.13 1.74 -7.27
N ALA A 21 2.55 1.91 -8.53
CA ALA A 21 1.70 1.63 -9.69
C ALA A 21 1.30 0.14 -9.76
N PHE A 22 2.22 -0.77 -9.44
CA PHE A 22 1.91 -2.19 -9.29
C PHE A 22 0.84 -2.44 -8.22
N GLY A 23 0.98 -1.84 -7.03
CA GLY A 23 -0.03 -1.93 -5.97
C GLY A 23 -1.40 -1.42 -6.40
N GLN A 24 -1.45 -0.32 -7.15
CA GLN A 24 -2.69 0.25 -7.69
C GLN A 24 -3.34 -0.65 -8.74
N ILE A 25 -2.57 -1.20 -9.68
CA ILE A 25 -3.08 -2.13 -10.71
C ILE A 25 -3.77 -3.34 -10.05
N ILE A 26 -3.16 -3.91 -9.02
CA ILE A 26 -3.76 -5.02 -8.27
C ILE A 26 -5.02 -4.59 -7.53
N THR A 27 -5.02 -3.38 -6.97
CA THR A 27 -6.20 -2.80 -6.33
C THR A 27 -7.36 -2.66 -7.32
N PHE A 28 -7.11 -2.24 -8.56
CA PHE A 28 -8.12 -2.20 -9.61
C PHE A 28 -8.67 -3.59 -9.96
N LYS A 29 -7.82 -4.62 -10.04
CA LYS A 29 -8.28 -6.01 -10.21
C LYS A 29 -9.16 -6.49 -9.05
N ALA A 30 -8.85 -6.08 -7.82
CA ALA A 30 -9.70 -6.36 -6.67
C ALA A 30 -11.05 -5.62 -6.77
N PHE A 31 -11.09 -4.41 -7.34
CA PHE A 31 -12.34 -3.67 -7.56
C PHE A 31 -13.28 -4.40 -8.52
N GLU A 32 -12.74 -5.04 -9.55
CA GLU A 32 -13.53 -5.86 -10.49
C GLU A 32 -14.15 -7.09 -9.82
N LEU A 33 -13.51 -7.68 -8.81
CA LEU A 33 -13.98 -8.89 -8.14
C LEU A 33 -15.06 -8.65 -7.08
N VAL A 34 -14.93 -7.58 -6.28
CA VAL A 34 -15.79 -7.36 -5.10
C VAL A 34 -16.47 -5.99 -5.07
N GLY A 35 -16.20 -5.13 -6.05
CA GLY A 35 -16.64 -3.75 -6.09
C GLY A 35 -15.76 -2.82 -5.25
N SER A 36 -15.71 -1.55 -5.64
CA SER A 36 -14.92 -0.52 -4.96
C SER A 36 -15.34 -0.31 -3.51
N SER A 37 -16.64 -0.37 -3.20
CA SER A 37 -17.19 -0.17 -1.84
C SER A 37 -16.66 -1.16 -0.81
N ARG A 38 -16.24 -2.35 -1.23
CA ARG A 38 -15.70 -3.41 -0.36
C ARG A 38 -14.19 -3.50 -0.43
N ALA A 39 -13.63 -3.39 -1.62
CA ALA A 39 -12.17 -3.42 -1.76
C ALA A 39 -11.49 -2.21 -1.11
N MET A 40 -12.09 -1.02 -1.14
CA MET A 40 -11.55 0.20 -0.52
C MET A 40 -11.28 0.05 1.00
N PRO A 41 -12.24 -0.41 1.82
CA PRO A 41 -11.97 -0.70 3.24
C PRO A 41 -10.86 -1.74 3.45
N ILE A 42 -10.82 -2.79 2.63
CA ILE A 42 -9.80 -3.85 2.76
C ILE A 42 -8.40 -3.32 2.46
N THR A 43 -8.23 -2.64 1.32
CA THR A 43 -6.91 -2.08 0.96
C THR A 43 -6.47 -1.01 1.94
N THR A 44 -7.38 -0.17 2.42
CA THR A 44 -7.04 0.85 3.43
C THR A 44 -6.55 0.20 4.72
N ALA A 45 -7.21 -0.86 5.19
CA ALA A 45 -6.76 -1.58 6.37
C ALA A 45 -5.38 -2.22 6.16
N PHE A 46 -5.15 -2.85 5.01
CA PHE A 46 -3.85 -3.44 4.70
C PHE A 46 -2.74 -2.40 4.57
N GLN A 47 -2.99 -1.28 3.90
CA GLN A 47 -2.02 -0.19 3.78
C GLN A 47 -1.67 0.40 5.15
N LEU A 48 -2.66 0.60 6.03
CA LEU A 48 -2.43 1.08 7.39
C LEU A 48 -1.61 0.08 8.22
N LEU A 49 -1.89 -1.22 8.09
CA LEU A 49 -1.08 -2.26 8.70
C LEU A 49 0.34 -2.25 8.15
N GLY A 50 0.50 -2.26 6.83
CA GLY A 50 1.80 -2.27 6.16
C GLY A 50 2.66 -1.07 6.55
N ALA A 51 2.11 0.14 6.44
CA ALA A 51 2.80 1.37 6.79
C ALA A 51 3.13 1.46 8.29
N SER A 52 2.22 1.02 9.17
CA SER A 52 2.45 1.05 10.62
C SER A 52 3.51 0.03 11.02
N LEU A 53 3.43 -1.20 10.53
CA LEU A 53 4.44 -2.23 10.80
C LEU A 53 5.81 -1.81 10.27
N TRP A 54 5.87 -1.23 9.06
CA TRP A 54 7.10 -0.65 8.52
C TRP A 54 7.64 0.46 9.44
N GLY A 55 6.81 1.42 9.84
CA GLY A 55 7.23 2.50 10.73
C GLY A 55 7.72 2.03 12.10
N VAL A 56 7.18 0.91 12.60
CA VAL A 56 7.61 0.33 13.88
C VAL A 56 8.93 -0.42 13.74
N PHE A 57 9.07 -1.27 12.72
CA PHE A 57 10.24 -2.14 12.56
C PHE A 57 11.42 -1.45 11.88
N ALA A 58 11.18 -0.66 10.83
CA ALA A 58 12.23 -0.02 10.05
C ALA A 58 12.65 1.34 10.62
N LEU A 59 11.68 2.15 11.08
CA LEU A 59 11.95 3.51 11.58
C LEU A 59 12.01 3.59 13.11
N GLY A 60 11.55 2.56 13.83
CA GLY A 60 11.54 2.58 15.29
C GLY A 60 10.60 3.63 15.89
N ASN A 61 9.60 4.11 15.13
CA ASN A 61 8.73 5.24 15.51
C ASN A 61 7.92 5.02 16.79
N TRP A 62 7.80 3.78 17.27
CA TRP A 62 7.17 3.43 18.55
C TRP A 62 8.23 3.01 19.58
N PRO A 63 8.99 3.96 20.15
CA PRO A 63 10.08 3.63 21.07
C PRO A 63 9.58 3.06 22.41
N GLY A 64 8.38 3.45 22.86
CA GLY A 64 7.81 3.02 24.15
C GLY A 64 6.82 1.86 24.03
N ILE A 65 6.74 1.03 25.09
CA ILE A 65 5.77 -0.07 25.20
C ILE A 65 4.33 0.46 25.08
N THR A 66 4.03 1.60 25.71
CA THR A 66 2.71 2.25 25.64
C THR A 66 2.32 2.60 24.19
N ASN A 67 3.25 3.16 23.40
CA ASN A 67 3.00 3.51 22.00
C ASN A 67 2.70 2.27 21.17
N LYS A 68 3.42 1.16 21.44
CA LYS A 68 3.16 -0.12 20.79
C LYS A 68 1.78 -0.66 21.14
N ILE A 69 1.39 -0.65 22.41
CA ILE A 69 0.07 -1.14 22.86
C ILE A 69 -1.05 -0.33 22.22
N ILE A 70 -0.99 1.01 22.30
CA ILE A 70 -2.01 1.89 21.71
C ILE A 70 -2.06 1.72 20.19
N GLY A 71 -0.91 1.68 19.54
CA GLY A 71 -0.81 1.50 18.09
C GLY A 71 -1.40 0.17 17.63
N PHE A 72 -1.08 -0.95 18.29
CA PHE A 72 -1.67 -2.24 17.97
C PHE A 72 -3.18 -2.28 18.24
N LEU A 73 -3.66 -1.66 19.32
CA LEU A 73 -5.10 -1.54 19.58
C LEU A 73 -5.82 -0.75 18.48
N ALA A 74 -5.24 0.36 18.02
CA ALA A 74 -5.79 1.14 16.91
C ALA A 74 -5.86 0.31 15.61
N LEU A 75 -4.81 -0.46 15.30
CA LEU A 75 -4.79 -1.37 14.15
C LEU A 75 -5.87 -2.45 14.24
N LEU A 76 -6.13 -2.99 15.43
CA LEU A 76 -7.21 -3.95 15.66
C LEU A 76 -8.59 -3.32 15.42
N VAL A 77 -8.81 -2.09 15.89
CA VAL A 77 -10.07 -1.36 15.65
C VAL A 77 -10.28 -1.10 14.15
N ILE A 78 -9.24 -0.72 13.42
CA ILE A 78 -9.28 -0.52 11.96
C ILE A 78 -9.65 -1.83 11.24
N LEU A 79 -9.05 -2.95 11.64
CA LEU A 79 -9.35 -4.27 11.08
C LEU A 79 -10.81 -4.69 11.31
N ILE A 80 -11.34 -4.43 12.51
CA ILE A 80 -12.74 -4.69 12.84
C ILE A 80 -13.65 -3.80 11.98
N GLY A 81 -13.36 -2.51 11.88
CA GLY A 81 -14.12 -1.56 11.06
C GLY A 81 -14.16 -1.98 9.59
N ALA A 82 -13.01 -2.31 9.01
CA ALA A 82 -12.93 -2.81 7.63
C ALA A 82 -13.73 -4.09 7.43
N ARG A 83 -13.67 -5.04 8.37
CA ARG A 83 -14.49 -6.26 8.33
C ARG A 83 -15.99 -5.95 8.38
N MET A 84 -16.41 -5.02 9.22
CA MET A 84 -17.81 -4.61 9.33
C MET A 84 -18.31 -3.93 8.05
N THR A 85 -17.48 -3.10 7.39
CA THR A 85 -17.87 -2.44 6.14
C THR A 85 -18.01 -3.41 4.97
N VAL A 86 -17.23 -4.49 4.96
CA VAL A 86 -17.23 -5.48 3.86
C VAL A 86 -18.27 -6.58 4.06
N TRP A 87 -18.85 -6.67 5.26
CA TRP A 87 -19.83 -7.69 5.60
C TRP A 87 -21.05 -7.63 4.68
N THR A 88 -21.60 -8.80 4.35
CA THR A 88 -22.82 -8.93 3.58
C THR A 88 -23.70 -10.03 4.15
N GLU A 89 -25.00 -9.83 4.07
CA GLU A 89 -26.02 -10.76 4.57
C GLU A 89 -26.18 -11.97 3.63
N THR A 90 -26.01 -11.78 2.31
CA THR A 90 -26.19 -12.83 1.29
C THR A 90 -24.92 -13.68 1.14
N LYS A 91 -24.89 -14.85 1.78
CA LYS A 91 -23.78 -15.82 1.69
C LYS A 91 -23.87 -16.70 0.43
N GLN A 92 -23.74 -16.11 -0.76
CA GLN A 92 -23.49 -16.93 -1.95
C GLN A 92 -22.04 -17.45 -1.95
N GLN A 93 -21.85 -18.71 -2.35
CA GLN A 93 -20.53 -19.37 -2.33
C GLN A 93 -19.55 -18.73 -3.33
N GLU A 94 -20.04 -18.31 -4.49
CA GLU A 94 -19.28 -17.55 -5.49
C GLU A 94 -18.80 -16.20 -4.94
N TYR A 95 -19.67 -15.50 -4.21
CA TYR A 95 -19.34 -14.24 -3.55
C TYR A 95 -18.21 -14.41 -2.51
N SER A 96 -18.26 -15.47 -1.70
CA SER A 96 -17.21 -15.78 -0.72
C SER A 96 -15.86 -16.09 -1.39
N LYS A 97 -15.89 -16.73 -2.56
CA LYS A 97 -14.69 -17.03 -3.36
C LYS A 97 -14.07 -15.76 -3.95
N ASN A 98 -14.88 -14.84 -4.48
CA ASN A 98 -14.41 -13.56 -5.02
C ASN A 98 -13.81 -12.69 -3.91
N LEU A 99 -14.44 -12.66 -2.73
CA LEU A 99 -13.91 -11.96 -1.57
C LEU A 99 -12.54 -12.49 -1.15
N ARG A 100 -12.39 -13.81 -1.05
CA ARG A 100 -11.10 -14.44 -0.73
C ARG A 100 -10.04 -14.12 -1.78
N SER A 101 -10.41 -14.16 -3.06
CA SER A 101 -9.49 -13.86 -4.17
C SER A 101 -9.07 -12.39 -4.17
N ALA A 102 -9.99 -11.46 -3.91
CA ALA A 102 -9.68 -10.04 -3.77
C ALA A 102 -8.75 -9.76 -2.59
N VAL A 103 -8.98 -10.41 -1.43
CA VAL A 103 -8.08 -10.29 -0.27
C VAL A 103 -6.68 -10.79 -0.61
N LEU A 104 -6.56 -11.94 -1.29
CA LEU A 104 -5.27 -12.48 -1.71
C LEU A 104 -4.56 -11.56 -2.71
N LEU A 105 -5.29 -11.00 -3.67
CA LEU A 105 -4.75 -10.00 -4.59
C LEU A 105 -4.25 -8.78 -3.82
N LEU A 106 -5.07 -8.19 -2.96
CA LEU A 106 -4.68 -7.00 -2.19
C LEU A 106 -3.44 -7.25 -1.31
N LEU A 107 -3.28 -8.45 -0.74
CA LEU A 107 -2.05 -8.84 -0.04
C LEU A 107 -0.81 -8.85 -0.94
N VAL A 108 -0.93 -9.24 -2.21
CA VAL A 108 0.16 -9.13 -3.18
C VAL A 108 0.41 -7.65 -3.55
N GLY A 109 -0.66 -6.86 -3.65
CA GLY A 109 -0.58 -5.41 -3.90
C GLY A 109 0.17 -4.66 -2.80
N GLU A 110 0.03 -5.08 -1.54
CA GLU A 110 0.78 -4.52 -0.41
C GLU A 110 2.29 -4.61 -0.57
N ILE A 111 2.81 -5.63 -1.25
CA ILE A 111 4.25 -5.74 -1.51
C ILE A 111 4.71 -4.54 -2.37
N GLY A 112 3.87 -4.11 -3.32
CA GLY A 112 4.10 -2.89 -4.09
C GLY A 112 4.12 -1.63 -3.23
N TYR A 113 3.18 -1.51 -2.28
CA TYR A 113 3.14 -0.38 -1.34
C TYR A 113 4.32 -0.39 -0.36
N TRP A 114 4.83 -1.56 0.02
CA TRP A 114 6.07 -1.67 0.80
C TRP A 114 7.28 -1.18 0.01
N ILE A 115 7.41 -1.60 -1.25
CA ILE A 115 8.49 -1.10 -2.14
C ILE A 115 8.39 0.42 -2.28
N TYR A 116 7.17 0.94 -2.49
CA TYR A 116 6.90 2.37 -2.53
C TYR A 116 7.37 3.09 -1.27
N SER A 117 7.12 2.55 -0.08
CA SER A 117 7.51 3.15 1.20
C SER A 117 9.01 3.01 1.48
N ALA A 118 9.59 1.84 1.23
CA ALA A 118 10.96 1.48 1.58
C ALA A 118 12.00 2.11 0.65
N ALA A 119 11.74 2.14 -0.66
CA ALA A 119 12.71 2.58 -1.65
C ALA A 119 13.17 4.05 -1.48
N PRO A 120 12.28 5.03 -1.20
CA PRO A 120 12.70 6.40 -0.91
C PRO A 120 13.50 6.51 0.38
N GLN A 121 13.21 5.69 1.39
CA GLN A 121 13.92 5.70 2.68
C GLN A 121 15.35 5.12 2.58
N ALA A 122 15.63 4.33 1.54
CA ALA A 122 16.98 3.84 1.26
C ALA A 122 17.95 4.94 0.77
N THR A 123 17.44 6.16 0.56
CA THR A 123 18.21 7.29 0.02
C THR A 123 17.83 8.57 0.74
N ASP A 124 18.79 9.43 1.08
CA ASP A 124 18.54 10.71 1.78
C ASP A 124 18.01 11.80 0.82
N ILE A 125 16.94 11.48 0.08
CA ILE A 125 16.30 12.38 -0.86
C ILE A 125 15.14 13.05 -0.15
N GLY A 126 15.15 14.38 -0.07
CA GLY A 126 13.97 15.12 0.36
C GLY A 126 12.76 14.78 -0.52
N GLY A 127 11.62 14.42 0.10
CA GLY A 127 10.45 13.86 -0.61
C GLY A 127 9.96 14.67 -1.82
N PHE A 128 10.13 16.00 -1.79
CA PHE A 128 9.80 16.88 -2.92
C PHE A 128 10.67 16.64 -4.17
N LYS A 129 11.93 16.23 -3.99
CA LYS A 129 12.83 15.88 -5.11
C LYS A 129 12.56 14.47 -5.64
N ALA A 130 12.04 13.57 -4.82
CA ALA A 130 11.67 12.21 -5.22
C ALA A 130 10.36 12.16 -6.02
N PHE A 131 9.49 13.16 -5.86
CA PHE A 131 8.15 13.20 -6.45
C PHE A 131 8.14 13.06 -7.98
N LEU A 132 8.96 13.85 -8.70
CA LEU A 132 8.97 13.82 -10.17
C LEU A 132 9.50 12.48 -10.71
N PRO A 133 10.65 11.94 -10.24
CA PRO A 133 11.06 10.59 -10.58
C PRO A 133 10.03 9.51 -10.20
N GLN A 134 9.36 9.62 -9.05
CA GLN A 134 8.28 8.69 -8.68
C GLN A 134 7.14 8.71 -9.71
N ALA A 135 6.67 9.89 -10.10
CA ALA A 135 5.63 10.01 -11.12
C ALA A 135 6.03 9.39 -12.46
N ILE A 136 7.30 9.54 -12.88
CA ILE A 136 7.82 8.87 -14.08
C ILE A 136 7.77 7.35 -13.92
N GLY A 137 8.19 6.83 -12.76
CA GLY A 137 8.10 5.39 -12.46
C GLY A 137 6.67 4.86 -12.53
N MET A 138 5.69 5.64 -12.04
CA MET A 138 4.27 5.29 -12.13
C MET A 138 3.80 5.21 -13.58
N VAL A 139 4.16 6.20 -14.41
CA VAL A 139 3.79 6.25 -15.83
C VAL A 139 4.41 5.10 -16.61
N ILE A 140 5.68 4.78 -16.38
CA ILE A 140 6.36 3.66 -17.06
C ILE A 140 5.62 2.35 -16.83
N VAL A 141 5.28 2.05 -15.58
CA VAL A 141 4.53 0.83 -15.25
C VAL A 141 3.13 0.84 -15.86
N ALA A 142 2.45 1.98 -15.83
CA ALA A 142 1.12 2.11 -16.45
C ALA A 142 1.15 1.87 -17.96
N VAL A 143 2.17 2.39 -18.67
CA VAL A 143 2.35 2.18 -20.11
C VAL A 143 2.71 0.73 -20.45
N ILE A 144 3.53 0.07 -19.63
CA ILE A 144 3.88 -1.35 -19.83
C ILE A 144 2.67 -2.26 -19.58
N TYR A 145 1.77 -1.86 -18.67
CA TYR A 145 0.57 -2.62 -18.34
C TYR A 145 -0.58 -2.45 -19.36
N ALA A 146 -0.65 -1.29 -20.02
CA ALA A 146 -1.66 -0.96 -21.03
C ALA A 146 -1.55 -1.87 -22.27
#